data_AF-A0A818LKI4-F1
#
_entry.id   AF-A0A818LKI4-F1
#
_cell.length_a   1.000
_cell.length_b   1.000
_cell.length_c   1.000
_cell.angle_alpha   90.00
_cell.angle_beta   90.00
_cell.angle_gamma   90.00
#
_symmetry.space_group_name_H-M   'P 1'
#
loop_
_entity.id
_entity.type
_entity.pdbx_description
1 polymer ?
#
loop_
_entity_poly.entity_id
_entity_poly.type
_entity_poly.pdbx_seq_one_letter_code
_entity_poly.pdbx_strand_id
1 'polypeptide(L)'
;MLPQISEHILSVLDDGEHINGVNKTSDSSLFYQVQQVFGHLMESKMQYYSPESLWKVFRLWGQEINVREQQDAFDFFTAMTDQIDEYLKSMKQEEIFRKQFEGIFCNQMICTNGCRHRYEGEEKFMALNVAVKVDSLNESLNQFVKGELLDGNL
;
A
#
# COMPACT_ATOMS: atom_id res chain seq x y z
N MET A 1 -9.90 -2.78 12.46
CA MET A 1 -9.11 -1.64 11.94
C MET A 1 -7.91 -1.49 12.86
N LEU A 2 -6.70 -1.23 12.33
CA LEU A 2 -5.56 -0.89 13.19
C LEU A 2 -5.82 0.51 13.77
N PRO A 3 -6.13 0.67 15.07
CA PRO A 3 -6.65 1.93 15.60
C PRO A 3 -5.72 3.11 15.33
N GLN A 4 -4.41 2.85 15.36
CA GLN A 4 -3.35 3.82 15.13
C GLN A 4 -3.42 4.48 13.74
N ILE A 5 -3.79 3.74 12.69
CA ILE A 5 -3.89 4.29 11.33
C ILE A 5 -5.09 5.22 11.23
N SER A 6 -6.26 4.78 11.71
CA SER A 6 -7.48 5.58 11.61
C SER A 6 -7.42 6.83 12.47
N GLU A 7 -6.88 6.74 13.68
CA GLU A 7 -6.68 7.88 14.57
C GLU A 7 -5.70 8.89 13.94
N HIS A 8 -4.59 8.42 13.36
CA HIS A 8 -3.64 9.29 12.68
C HIS A 8 -4.31 10.01 11.50
N ILE A 9 -4.95 9.27 10.60
CA ILE A 9 -5.61 9.84 9.41
C ILE A 9 -6.68 10.87 9.80
N LEU A 10 -7.48 10.61 10.84
CA LEU A 10 -8.51 11.54 11.31
C LEU A 10 -7.92 12.75 12.08
N SER A 11 -6.70 12.67 12.60
CA SER A 11 -6.05 13.77 13.31
C SER A 11 -5.42 14.82 12.39
N VAL A 12 -5.15 14.46 11.13
CA VAL A 12 -4.53 15.36 10.15
C VAL A 12 -5.57 16.36 9.65
N LEU A 13 -5.31 17.64 9.89
CA LEU A 13 -6.11 18.75 9.37
C LEU A 13 -5.58 19.14 7.98
N ASP A 14 -6.40 18.95 6.95
CA ASP A 14 -6.15 19.51 5.61
C ASP A 14 -6.75 20.92 5.55
N ASP A 15 -5.93 21.92 5.88
CA ASP A 15 -6.33 23.34 5.87
C ASP A 15 -6.48 23.90 4.43
N GLY A 16 -6.34 23.08 3.38
CA GLY A 16 -6.59 23.48 1.99
C GLY A 16 -5.55 24.45 1.42
N GLU A 17 -4.53 24.84 2.18
CA GLU A 17 -3.40 25.61 1.66
C GLU A 17 -2.30 24.66 1.22
N HIS A 18 -2.03 24.57 -0.09
CA HIS A 18 -0.74 25.01 -0.64
C HIS A 18 -0.56 24.79 -2.17
N ILE A 19 0.03 25.84 -2.78
CA ILE A 19 0.74 25.96 -4.07
C ILE A 19 -0.10 25.97 -5.37
N ASN A 20 -0.04 27.10 -6.09
CA ASN A 20 -0.51 27.36 -7.47
C ASN A 20 -1.97 27.77 -7.71
N GLY A 21 -2.59 28.55 -6.82
CA GLY A 21 -3.68 29.47 -7.20
C GLY A 21 -4.95 28.85 -7.80
N VAL A 22 -5.14 27.54 -7.70
CA VAL A 22 -6.39 26.86 -8.03
C VAL A 22 -6.94 26.29 -6.74
N ASN A 23 -8.04 26.88 -6.25
CA ASN A 23 -8.83 26.35 -5.15
C ASN A 23 -9.43 25.00 -5.58
N LYS A 24 -8.65 23.93 -5.49
CA LYS A 24 -9.19 22.57 -5.51
C LYS A 24 -9.74 22.35 -4.11
N THR A 25 -11.06 22.26 -3.98
CA THR A 25 -11.71 21.98 -2.70
C THR A 25 -11.11 20.69 -2.11
N SER A 26 -10.59 20.77 -0.88
CA SER A 26 -10.01 19.64 -0.12
C SER A 26 -10.95 18.43 -0.08
N ASP A 27 -12.25 18.69 -0.11
CA ASP A 27 -13.34 17.71 -0.20
C ASP A 27 -13.23 16.72 -1.38
N SER A 28 -12.42 17.04 -2.40
CA SER A 28 -12.22 16.21 -3.60
C SER A 28 -10.96 15.34 -3.58
N SER A 29 -10.16 15.38 -2.51
CA SER A 29 -8.96 14.54 -2.41
C SER A 29 -9.32 13.10 -2.00
N LEU A 30 -8.50 12.13 -2.43
CA LEU A 30 -8.63 10.76 -1.94
C LEU A 30 -8.49 10.69 -0.43
N PHE A 31 -7.55 11.46 0.13
CA PHE A 31 -7.30 11.51 1.56
C PHE A 31 -8.54 11.92 2.36
N TYR A 32 -9.18 13.02 1.96
CA TYR A 32 -10.44 13.46 2.56
C TYR A 32 -11.51 12.37 2.47
N GLN A 33 -11.67 11.72 1.31
CA GLN A 33 -12.66 10.65 1.17
C GLN A 33 -12.36 9.43 2.06
N VAL A 34 -11.09 9.14 2.34
CA VAL A 34 -10.69 8.12 3.32
C VAL A 34 -10.99 8.58 4.75
N GLN A 35 -10.77 9.84 5.10
CA GLN A 35 -11.21 10.41 6.38
C GLN A 35 -12.72 10.27 6.56
N GLN A 36 -13.51 10.53 5.52
CA GLN A 36 -14.97 10.34 5.57
C GLN A 36 -15.33 8.87 5.82
N VAL A 37 -14.69 7.92 5.13
CA VAL A 37 -14.90 6.48 5.37
C VAL A 37 -14.61 6.14 6.83
N PHE A 38 -13.46 6.54 7.36
CA PHE A 38 -13.08 6.21 8.74
C PHE A 38 -13.99 6.89 9.77
N GLY A 39 -14.31 8.17 9.59
CA GLY A 39 -15.24 8.88 10.46
C GLY A 39 -16.62 8.23 10.49
N HIS A 40 -17.14 7.81 9.33
CA HIS A 40 -18.40 7.08 9.28
C HIS A 40 -18.31 5.70 9.94
N LEU A 41 -17.23 4.94 9.72
CA LEU A 41 -17.08 3.61 10.32
C LEU A 41 -16.88 3.67 11.85
N MET A 42 -16.31 4.76 12.37
CA MET A 42 -16.03 4.91 13.80
C MET A 42 -17.22 5.52 14.57
N GLU A 43 -17.86 6.56 14.04
CA GLU A 43 -18.81 7.38 14.81
C GLU A 43 -20.26 7.34 14.28
N SER A 44 -20.48 6.86 13.05
CA SER A 44 -21.83 6.88 12.47
C SER A 44 -22.76 5.89 13.16
N LYS A 45 -24.02 6.31 13.36
CA LYS A 45 -25.12 5.42 13.79
C LYS A 45 -25.85 4.74 12.62
N MET A 46 -25.39 4.98 11.39
CA MET A 46 -25.99 4.37 10.19
C MET A 46 -25.65 2.88 10.11
N GLN A 47 -26.54 2.09 9.51
CA GLN A 47 -26.31 0.65 9.31
C GLN A 47 -25.15 0.38 8.34
N TYR A 48 -24.93 1.25 7.37
CA TYR A 48 -23.86 1.15 6.39
C TYR A 48 -23.46 2.54 5.88
N TYR A 49 -22.28 2.60 5.25
CA TYR A 49 -21.79 3.77 4.52
C TYR A 49 -21.44 3.35 3.09
N SER A 50 -21.84 4.17 2.11
CA SER A 50 -21.51 3.96 0.70
C SER A 50 -20.46 4.98 0.27
N PRO A 51 -19.21 4.56 -0.04
CA PRO A 51 -18.12 5.49 -0.34
C PRO A 51 -18.11 5.92 -1.81
N GLU A 52 -19.25 6.41 -2.34
CA GLU A 52 -19.40 6.74 -3.77
C GLU A 52 -18.40 7.81 -4.25
N SER A 53 -18.11 8.80 -3.39
CA SER A 53 -17.17 9.87 -3.70
C SER A 53 -15.72 9.39 -3.69
N LEU A 54 -15.37 8.41 -2.86
CA LEU A 54 -14.05 7.77 -2.86
C LEU A 54 -13.75 7.15 -4.21
N TRP A 55 -14.71 6.42 -4.79
CA TRP A 55 -14.54 5.77 -6.09
C TRP A 55 -14.35 6.74 -7.26
N LYS A 56 -14.85 7.98 -7.14
CA LYS A 56 -14.66 9.02 -8.16
C LYS A 56 -13.25 9.61 -8.16
N VAL A 57 -12.56 9.58 -7.01
CA VAL A 57 -11.26 10.23 -6.81
C VAL A 57 -10.10 9.24 -6.75
N PHE A 58 -10.36 8.00 -6.34
CA PHE A 58 -9.38 6.93 -6.35
C PHE A 58 -8.91 6.66 -7.78
N ARG A 59 -7.60 6.44 -7.94
CA ARG A 59 -7.00 6.05 -9.22
C ARG A 59 -6.22 4.75 -9.05
N LEU A 60 -6.59 3.71 -9.79
CA LEU A 60 -5.81 2.48 -9.88
C LEU A 60 -4.92 2.57 -11.12
N TRP A 61 -3.60 2.49 -10.94
CA TRP A 61 -2.62 2.70 -12.02
C TRP A 61 -2.83 4.01 -12.81
N GLY A 62 -3.25 5.07 -12.11
CA GLY A 62 -3.54 6.38 -12.70
C GLY A 62 -4.88 6.48 -13.43
N GLN A 63 -5.70 5.43 -13.44
CA GLN A 63 -6.99 5.38 -14.13
C GLN A 63 -8.17 5.34 -13.14
N GLU A 64 -9.32 5.85 -13.59
CA GLU A 64 -10.58 5.68 -12.86
C GLU A 64 -10.98 4.21 -12.82
N ILE A 65 -11.52 3.77 -11.69
CA ILE A 65 -11.96 2.39 -11.54
C ILE A 65 -13.42 2.22 -11.98
N ASN A 66 -13.69 1.13 -12.68
CA ASN A 66 -15.05 0.65 -12.85
C ASN A 66 -15.41 -0.26 -11.67
N VAL A 67 -16.25 0.23 -10.74
CA VAL A 67 -16.67 -0.53 -9.55
C VAL A 67 -17.46 -1.82 -9.85
N ARG A 68 -17.80 -2.06 -11.13
CA ARG A 68 -18.44 -3.31 -11.58
C ARG A 68 -17.43 -4.37 -12.05
N GLU A 69 -16.15 -4.02 -12.14
CA GLU A 69 -15.08 -4.94 -12.51
C GLU A 69 -14.38 -5.47 -11.27
N GLN A 70 -13.97 -6.74 -11.33
CA GLN A 70 -13.17 -7.35 -10.28
C GLN A 70 -11.75 -6.79 -10.35
N GLN A 71 -11.25 -6.36 -9.20
CA GLN A 71 -9.87 -5.90 -9.04
C GLN A 71 -9.14 -6.82 -8.07
N ASP A 72 -7.84 -6.97 -8.27
CA ASP A 72 -6.98 -7.67 -7.34
C ASP A 72 -6.87 -6.88 -6.02
N ALA A 73 -7.02 -7.57 -4.89
CA ALA A 73 -7.06 -6.92 -3.57
C ALA A 73 -5.69 -6.37 -3.16
N PHE A 74 -4.61 -7.00 -3.61
CA PHE A 74 -3.24 -6.54 -3.33
C PHE A 74 -2.91 -5.30 -4.15
N ASP A 75 -3.31 -5.25 -5.42
CA ASP A 75 -3.16 -4.05 -6.25
C ASP A 75 -3.98 -2.88 -5.71
N PHE A 76 -5.23 -3.14 -5.30
CA PHE A 76 -6.07 -2.15 -4.64
C PHE A 76 -5.42 -1.62 -3.36
N PHE A 77 -4.95 -2.51 -2.48
CA PHE A 77 -4.29 -2.15 -1.23
C PHE A 77 -3.08 -1.26 -1.48
N THR A 78 -2.15 -1.72 -2.33
CA THR A 78 -0.90 -1.01 -2.63
C THR A 78 -1.18 0.37 -3.21
N ALA A 79 -2.06 0.45 -4.23
CA ALA A 79 -2.41 1.71 -4.85
C ALA A 79 -3.11 2.70 -3.89
N MET A 80 -3.97 2.21 -3.00
CA MET A 80 -4.66 3.05 -2.01
C MET A 80 -3.69 3.57 -0.96
N THR A 81 -2.84 2.71 -0.39
CA THR A 81 -1.88 3.13 0.64
C THR A 81 -0.82 4.07 0.10
N ASP A 82 -0.32 3.83 -1.13
CA ASP A 82 0.66 4.72 -1.75
C ASP A 82 0.10 6.12 -2.01
N GLN A 83 -1.11 6.23 -2.56
CA GLN A 83 -1.72 7.55 -2.80
C GLN A 83 -1.98 8.32 -1.49
N ILE A 84 -2.33 7.62 -0.40
CA ILE A 84 -2.50 8.27 0.90
C ILE A 84 -1.15 8.73 1.46
N ASP A 85 -0.12 7.88 1.44
CA ASP A 85 1.21 8.25 1.94
C ASP A 85 1.86 9.36 1.12
N GLU A 86 1.70 9.34 -0.21
CA GLU A 86 2.14 10.44 -1.08
C GLU A 86 1.45 11.76 -0.74
N TYR A 87 0.15 11.70 -0.45
CA TYR A 87 -0.60 12.88 -0.03
C TYR A 87 -0.13 13.38 1.34
N LEU A 88 0.02 12.50 2.34
CA LEU A 88 0.56 12.83 3.66
C LEU A 88 1.96 13.46 3.54
N LYS A 89 2.83 12.88 2.72
CA LYS A 89 4.17 13.40 2.43
C LYS A 89 4.12 14.80 1.82
N SER A 90 3.18 15.08 0.93
CA SER A 90 3.01 16.41 0.33
C SER A 90 2.66 17.48 1.37
N MET A 91 1.95 17.08 2.43
CA MET A 91 1.62 17.92 3.60
C MET A 91 2.71 17.89 4.69
N LYS A 92 3.86 17.25 4.42
CA LYS A 92 4.94 17.02 5.40
C LYS A 92 4.49 16.24 6.65
N GLN A 93 3.48 15.40 6.50
CA GLN A 93 3.03 14.43 7.50
C GLN A 93 3.77 13.10 7.34
N GLU A 94 3.66 12.24 8.35
CA GLU A 94 4.27 10.92 8.36
C GLU A 94 3.56 9.98 7.36
N GLU A 95 4.36 9.24 6.58
CA GLU A 95 3.88 8.19 5.66
C GLU A 95 3.43 6.96 6.48
N ILE A 96 2.22 7.04 7.06
CA ILE A 96 1.73 6.12 8.09
C ILE A 96 1.64 4.67 7.62
N PHE A 97 1.29 4.42 6.35
CA PHE A 97 1.18 3.05 5.84
C PHE A 97 2.56 2.43 5.65
N ARG A 98 3.50 3.14 5.04
CA ARG A 98 4.90 2.70 4.93
C ARG A 98 5.52 2.48 6.30
N LYS A 99 5.30 3.39 7.25
CA LYS A 99 5.77 3.18 8.64
C LYS A 99 5.25 1.89 9.26
N GLN A 100 4.00 1.52 8.98
CA GLN A 100 3.34 0.38 9.60
C GLN A 100 3.61 -0.96 8.89
N PHE A 101 3.78 -0.93 7.57
CA PHE A 101 3.77 -2.13 6.72
C PHE A 101 5.04 -2.32 5.88
N GLU A 102 5.85 -1.27 5.64
CA GLU A 102 7.05 -1.39 4.81
C GLU A 102 8.10 -2.25 5.50
N GLY A 103 8.53 -3.30 4.81
CA GLY A 103 9.70 -4.10 5.14
C GLY A 103 10.76 -4.02 4.05
N ILE A 104 11.93 -4.60 4.32
CA ILE A 104 13.06 -4.64 3.38
C ILE A 104 13.53 -6.09 3.23
N PHE A 105 13.66 -6.55 1.99
CA PHE A 105 14.38 -7.75 1.61
C PHE A 105 15.83 -7.42 1.26
N CYS A 106 16.70 -8.41 1.39
CA CYS A 106 18.01 -8.42 0.76
C CYS A 106 18.07 -9.58 -0.24
N ASN A 107 18.04 -9.24 -1.52
CA ASN A 107 18.21 -10.18 -2.62
C ASN A 107 19.69 -10.48 -2.79
N GLN A 108 20.07 -11.76 -2.73
CA GLN A 108 21.47 -12.19 -2.79
C GLN A 108 21.72 -13.11 -3.97
N MET A 109 22.73 -12.79 -4.78
CA MET A 109 23.27 -13.67 -5.81
C MET A 109 24.67 -14.10 -5.41
N ILE A 110 24.90 -15.40 -5.28
CA ILE A 110 26.17 -15.98 -4.83
C ILE A 110 26.65 -16.99 -5.88
N CYS A 111 27.85 -16.79 -6.42
CA CYS A 111 28.43 -17.78 -7.34
C CYS A 111 28.86 -19.05 -6.59
N THR A 112 28.41 -20.22 -7.06
CA THR A 112 28.73 -21.52 -6.46
C THR A 112 29.91 -22.21 -7.13
N ASN A 113 30.16 -21.96 -8.42
CA ASN A 113 31.16 -22.66 -9.23
C ASN A 113 32.51 -21.92 -9.28
N GLY A 114 33.27 -21.96 -8.18
CA GLY A 114 34.68 -21.57 -8.12
C GLY A 114 34.98 -20.07 -8.12
N CYS A 115 33.96 -19.22 -8.20
CA CYS A 115 34.09 -17.77 -8.14
C CYS A 115 33.63 -17.21 -6.78
N ARG A 116 34.28 -16.15 -6.28
CA ARG A 116 33.96 -15.51 -4.98
C ARG A 116 32.97 -14.33 -5.10
N HIS A 117 32.40 -14.08 -6.27
CA HIS A 117 31.48 -12.95 -6.44
C HIS A 117 30.18 -13.16 -5.68
N ARG A 118 29.73 -12.06 -5.07
CA ARG A 118 28.47 -11.95 -4.35
C ARG A 118 27.87 -10.58 -4.68
N TYR A 119 26.59 -10.58 -5.01
CA TYR A 119 25.80 -9.39 -5.24
C TYR A 119 24.68 -9.35 -4.23
N GLU A 120 24.39 -8.16 -3.72
CA GLU A 120 23.29 -7.90 -2.81
C GLU A 120 22.52 -6.68 -3.30
N GLY A 121 21.21 -6.72 -3.19
CA GLY A 121 20.32 -5.60 -3.47
C GLY A 121 19.19 -5.57 -2.46
N GLU A 122 18.93 -4.39 -1.89
CA GLU A 122 17.78 -4.21 -1.02
C GLU A 122 16.53 -3.88 -1.84
N GLU A 123 15.40 -4.46 -1.43
CA GLU A 123 14.10 -4.22 -2.05
C GLU A 123 13.04 -4.01 -0.98
N LYS A 124 12.23 -2.96 -1.12
CA LYS A 124 11.14 -2.66 -0.19
C LYS A 124 9.90 -3.46 -0.54
N PHE A 125 9.14 -3.87 0.47
CA PHE A 125 7.86 -4.55 0.28
C PHE A 125 6.79 -4.04 1.23
N MET A 126 5.52 -4.09 0.81
CA MET A 126 4.35 -3.76 1.66
C MET A 126 3.60 -5.01 2.12
N ALA A 127 3.75 -6.14 1.43
CA ALA A 127 3.23 -7.43 1.83
C ALA A 127 4.08 -8.57 1.27
N LEU A 128 3.96 -9.76 1.86
CA LEU A 128 4.62 -10.99 1.42
C LEU A 128 3.64 -11.84 0.60
N ASN A 129 3.92 -12.01 -0.69
CA ASN A 129 3.18 -12.96 -1.53
C ASN A 129 3.78 -14.36 -1.36
N VAL A 130 3.04 -15.24 -0.68
CA VAL A 130 3.52 -16.58 -0.32
C VAL A 130 2.72 -17.67 -1.03
N ALA A 131 3.34 -18.82 -1.28
CA ALA A 131 2.69 -19.95 -1.94
C ALA A 131 1.55 -20.51 -1.07
N VAL A 132 0.39 -20.77 -1.68
CA VAL A 132 -0.78 -21.35 -0.99
C VAL A 132 -0.95 -22.85 -1.22
N LYS A 133 -0.15 -23.45 -2.11
CA LYS A 133 -0.17 -24.89 -2.43
C LYS A 133 0.74 -25.69 -1.47
N VAL A 134 0.65 -25.40 -0.19
CA VAL A 134 1.43 -26.02 0.90
C VAL A 134 0.56 -26.11 2.15
N ASP A 135 0.98 -26.90 3.13
CA ASP A 135 0.11 -27.27 4.25
C ASP A 135 0.08 -26.21 5.37
N SER A 136 1.01 -25.25 5.37
CA SER A 136 1.08 -24.20 6.39
C SER A 136 1.79 -22.94 5.92
N LEU A 137 1.47 -21.80 6.56
CA LEU A 137 2.18 -20.54 6.35
C LEU A 137 3.68 -20.67 6.61
N ASN A 138 4.08 -21.44 7.63
CA ASN A 138 5.48 -21.69 7.91
C ASN A 138 6.19 -22.35 6.72
N GLU A 139 5.54 -23.30 6.06
CA GLU A 139 6.09 -23.92 4.85
C GLU A 139 6.15 -22.94 3.68
N SER A 140 5.11 -22.11 3.49
CA SER A 140 5.11 -21.06 2.47
C SER A 140 6.26 -20.08 2.66
N LEU A 141 6.52 -19.66 3.91
CA LEU A 141 7.62 -18.76 4.25
C LEU A 141 8.99 -19.42 4.07
N ASN A 142 9.12 -20.71 4.42
CA ASN A 142 10.35 -21.47 4.18
C ASN A 142 10.66 -21.59 2.68
N GLN A 143 9.63 -21.78 1.84
CA GLN A 143 9.79 -21.78 0.39
C GLN A 143 10.14 -20.38 -0.13
N PHE A 144 9.51 -19.33 0.40
CA PHE A 144 9.73 -17.95 0.00
C PHE A 144 11.20 -17.52 0.14
N VAL A 145 11.88 -17.94 1.22
CA VAL A 145 13.30 -17.61 1.46
C VAL A 145 14.28 -18.61 0.88
N LYS A 146 13.79 -19.68 0.23
CA LYS A 146 14.64 -20.72 -0.32
C LYS A 146 15.36 -20.19 -1.55
N GLY A 147 16.69 -20.23 -1.53
CA GLY A 147 17.50 -19.85 -2.69
C GLY A 147 17.23 -20.75 -3.90
N GLU A 148 17.22 -20.13 -5.09
CA GLU A 148 17.10 -20.82 -6.36
C GLU A 148 18.48 -20.94 -7.02
N LEU A 149 18.76 -22.12 -7.60
CA LEU A 149 19.94 -22.30 -8.43
C LEU A 149 19.65 -21.77 -9.82
N LEU A 150 20.39 -20.74 -10.23
CA LEU A 150 20.39 -20.23 -11.59
C LEU A 150 21.32 -21.12 -12.44
N ASP A 151 20.75 -22.14 -13.07
CA ASP A 151 21.45 -22.95 -14.08
C ASP A 151 20.96 -22.57 -15.48
N GLY A 152 21.90 -22.33 -16.38
CA GLY A 152 21.59 -22.04 -17.77
C GLY A 152 21.50 -23.35 -18.53
N ASN A 153 20.29 -23.75 -18.96
CA ASN A 153 20.17 -24.73 -20.03
C ASN A 153 20.75 -24.10 -21.30
N LEU A 154 22.02 -24.35 -21.57
CA LEU A 154 22.65 -24.16 -22.87
C LEU A 154 22.23 -25.29 -23.82
#